data_AF-J0PW53-F1
#
_entry.id   AF-J0PW53-F1
#
_cell.length_a   1.000
_cell.length_b   1.000
_cell.length_c   1.000
_cell.angle_alpha   90.00
_cell.angle_beta   90.00
_cell.angle_gamma   90.00
#
_symmetry.space_group_name_H-M   'P 1'
#
loop_
_entity.id
_entity.type
_entity.pdbx_description
1 polymer ?
#
loop_
_entity_poly.entity_id
_entity_poly.type
_entity_poly.pdbx_seq_one_letter_code
_entity_poly.pdbx_strand_id
1 'polypeptide(L)'
;MKHESGLPFAIDRSRGKEEQQSVVFYGQRPFIQSGELNEVQTIIRGRHNRLGRLVAQEGDRVERADAFVNKDTQTVTLTDGKIYIAGDIFPVSNAVLENVSMIGRLEIGVKLQKKWVTYEDDPELLGQVPGTLAEGEPGAARETAQLVWALKEDAQQGTFFPVYILQDGVLIDQKSPSLLEPAMQAIATYDRAHGHYIVSGCRVSALGQNNGCQVFSIQEGEANINGFKRKRLAALRHEEPEDFSTNVVPSETHIFAPQTGETSSQSDIHSAPANTITFLTDFNPSATIHATPEETHIFSPQKGKTSFTFKTYYAPIADIQSLLLTKEKTVNVTRGAVAAGRDGVPDKSITSFIKVVQGSKEFKEGTDFKKTGDTIDWALVGDEPLVGSTYKVTYRYRAQVTADKVTAQEITVSGGAQGGDIIVSYTYKLPRIDRIGLNTGGNV
;
A
#
# COMPACT_ATOMS: atom_id res chain seq x y z
N MET A 1 60.66 16.71 17.81
CA MET A 1 59.50 17.56 17.47
C MET A 1 58.75 17.85 18.76
N LYS A 2 58.18 19.05 18.91
CA LYS A 2 57.42 19.43 20.11
C LYS A 2 56.09 18.67 20.11
N HIS A 3 55.64 18.24 21.29
CA HIS A 3 54.31 17.68 21.48
C HIS A 3 53.23 18.76 21.24
N GLU A 4 52.02 18.37 20.82
CA GLU A 4 50.95 19.33 20.49
C GLU A 4 50.44 20.15 21.67
N SER A 5 50.68 19.66 22.89
CA SER A 5 50.32 20.36 24.12
C SER A 5 51.04 21.70 24.28
N GLY A 6 52.14 21.91 23.56
CA GLY A 6 53.00 23.09 23.73
C GLY A 6 53.74 23.14 25.07
N LEU A 7 53.55 22.15 25.96
CA LEU A 7 54.22 22.09 27.25
C LEU A 7 55.74 22.05 27.07
N PRO A 8 56.50 22.80 27.91
CA PRO A 8 57.95 22.81 27.84
C PRO A 8 58.53 21.39 27.90
N PHE A 9 59.49 21.10 27.02
CA PHE A 9 60.20 19.81 26.94
C PHE A 9 59.33 18.57 26.66
N ALA A 10 58.03 18.74 26.38
CA ALA A 10 57.19 17.65 25.89
C ALA A 10 57.57 17.33 24.43
N ILE A 11 58.04 16.11 24.21
CA ILE A 11 58.55 15.64 22.92
C ILE A 11 57.66 14.52 22.40
N ASP A 12 57.36 14.54 21.11
CA ASP A 12 56.78 13.42 20.37
C ASP A 12 57.40 13.40 18.96
N ARG A 13 58.18 12.37 18.65
CA ARG A 13 58.85 12.20 17.34
C ARG A 13 58.09 11.26 16.40
N SER A 14 56.95 10.71 16.82
CA SER A 14 56.12 9.76 16.05
C SER A 14 54.98 10.42 15.28
N ARG A 15 54.70 11.72 15.52
CA ARG A 15 53.74 12.47 14.69
C ARG A 15 54.08 12.42 13.21
N GLY A 16 53.06 12.11 12.40
CA GLY A 16 53.17 12.02 10.94
C GLY A 16 53.90 10.78 10.43
N LYS A 17 54.30 9.85 11.30
CA LYS A 17 55.01 8.61 10.95
C LYS A 17 54.10 7.40 11.12
N GLU A 18 53.07 7.32 10.28
CA GLU A 18 52.03 6.28 10.39
C GLU A 18 52.56 4.85 10.18
N GLU A 19 53.73 4.71 9.55
CA GLU A 19 54.44 3.45 9.34
C GLU A 19 54.98 2.83 10.64
N GLN A 20 55.20 3.63 11.69
CA GLN A 20 55.68 3.13 12.98
C GLN A 20 54.61 2.30 13.70
N GLN A 21 54.97 1.08 14.15
CA GLN A 21 54.02 0.15 14.78
C GLN A 21 54.25 -0.09 16.28
N SER A 22 55.46 0.18 16.80
CA SER A 22 55.80 0.05 18.22
C SER A 22 57.12 0.77 18.55
N VAL A 23 57.41 0.94 19.84
CA VAL A 23 58.72 1.38 20.35
C VAL A 23 59.41 0.17 20.98
N VAL A 24 60.72 0.01 20.74
CA VAL A 24 61.53 -1.10 21.29
C VAL A 24 62.63 -0.50 22.17
N PHE A 25 62.61 -0.84 23.46
CA PHE A 25 63.67 -0.50 24.40
C PHE A 25 64.78 -1.56 24.32
N TYR A 26 66.02 -1.17 24.06
CA TYR A 26 67.14 -2.08 23.85
C TYR A 26 68.42 -1.58 24.54
N GLY A 27 69.38 -2.48 24.77
CA GLY A 27 70.64 -2.18 25.44
C GLY A 27 70.72 -2.74 26.86
N GLN A 28 71.93 -2.79 27.43
CA GLN A 28 72.17 -3.45 28.72
C GLN A 28 71.62 -2.62 29.91
N ARG A 29 71.60 -1.29 29.78
CA ARG A 29 71.07 -0.34 30.79
C ARG A 29 70.59 0.96 30.11
N PRO A 30 69.51 0.94 29.32
CA PRO A 30 69.01 2.15 28.66
C PRO A 30 68.33 3.08 29.68
N PHE A 31 68.50 4.39 29.49
CA PHE A 31 67.68 5.41 30.18
C PHE A 31 66.46 5.72 29.30
N ILE A 32 65.26 5.59 29.87
CA ILE A 32 64.01 5.92 29.17
C ILE A 32 63.86 7.43 29.05
N GLN A 33 63.48 7.91 27.87
CA GLN A 33 63.16 9.31 27.62
C GLN A 33 61.64 9.52 27.73
N SER A 34 61.19 10.61 28.36
CA SER A 34 59.76 10.93 28.45
C SER A 34 59.06 10.99 27.08
N GLY A 35 59.78 11.43 26.04
CA GLY A 35 59.28 11.43 24.67
C GLY A 35 58.91 10.06 24.13
N GLU A 36 59.59 8.99 24.57
CA GLU A 36 59.28 7.62 24.13
C GLU A 36 57.90 7.16 24.63
N LEU A 37 57.47 7.63 25.82
CA LEU A 37 56.14 7.34 26.35
C LEU A 37 55.04 8.11 25.61
N ASN A 38 55.33 9.33 25.14
CA ASN A 38 54.41 10.07 24.28
C ASN A 38 54.31 9.41 22.89
N GLU A 39 55.43 8.96 22.34
CA GLU A 39 55.51 8.25 21.06
C GLU A 39 54.72 6.94 21.08
N VAL A 40 54.85 6.16 22.16
CA VAL A 40 54.04 4.94 22.37
C VAL A 40 52.54 5.26 22.29
N GLN A 41 52.07 6.34 22.93
CA GLN A 41 50.66 6.74 22.86
C GLN A 41 50.24 7.13 21.45
N THR A 42 51.04 7.93 20.74
CA THR A 42 50.77 8.35 19.36
C THR A 42 50.69 7.16 18.42
N ILE A 43 51.61 6.19 18.53
CA ILE A 43 51.62 4.97 17.72
C ILE A 43 50.37 4.10 17.99
N ILE A 44 50.02 3.90 19.27
CA ILE A 44 48.84 3.09 19.65
C ILE A 44 47.54 3.75 19.15
N ARG A 45 47.37 5.06 19.36
CA ARG A 45 46.21 5.80 18.85
C ARG A 45 46.13 5.74 17.32
N GLY A 46 47.25 5.90 16.61
CA GLY A 46 47.27 5.76 15.15
C GLY A 46 46.78 4.39 14.67
N ARG A 47 47.19 3.31 15.33
CA ARG A 47 46.69 1.95 15.02
C ARG A 47 45.21 1.80 15.33
N HIS A 48 44.76 2.30 16.49
CA HIS A 48 43.35 2.25 16.89
C HIS A 48 42.46 3.01 15.89
N ASN A 49 42.88 4.22 15.50
CA ASN A 49 42.13 5.07 14.58
C ASN A 49 42.00 4.42 13.20
N ARG A 50 43.05 3.75 12.70
CA ARG A 50 42.96 3.02 11.42
C ARG A 50 41.97 1.86 11.47
N LEU A 51 41.91 1.13 12.59
CA LEU A 51 40.92 0.06 12.78
C LEU A 51 39.50 0.63 12.90
N GLY A 52 39.31 1.65 13.75
CA GLY A 52 38.01 2.28 13.95
C GLY A 52 37.44 2.91 12.66
N ARG A 53 38.30 3.46 11.81
CA ARG A 53 37.92 4.00 10.49
C ARG A 53 37.36 2.97 9.51
N LEU A 54 37.54 1.67 9.75
CA LEU A 54 36.90 0.64 8.93
C LEU A 54 35.39 0.52 9.21
N VAL A 55 34.93 0.99 10.37
CA VAL A 55 33.53 0.85 10.82
C VAL A 55 32.83 2.18 11.07
N ALA A 56 33.58 3.27 11.28
CA ALA A 56 33.07 4.60 11.59
C ALA A 56 33.85 5.70 10.87
N GLN A 57 33.17 6.71 10.34
CA GLN A 57 33.80 7.92 9.82
C GLN A 57 33.83 9.02 10.87
N GLU A 58 34.82 9.91 10.77
CA GLU A 58 34.92 11.09 11.65
C GLU A 58 33.66 11.95 11.47
N GLY A 59 32.96 12.27 12.56
CA GLY A 59 31.70 13.02 12.52
C GLY A 59 30.45 12.14 12.52
N ASP A 60 30.59 10.81 12.50
CA ASP A 60 29.45 9.89 12.61
C ASP A 60 28.77 10.04 13.97
N ARG A 61 27.45 10.27 13.94
CA ARG A 61 26.61 10.33 15.13
C ARG A 61 26.27 8.92 15.60
N VAL A 62 26.75 8.54 16.80
CA VAL A 62 26.54 7.22 17.41
C VAL A 62 25.22 7.16 18.18
N GLU A 63 24.85 8.25 18.86
CA GLU A 63 23.62 8.36 19.65
C GLU A 63 23.09 9.80 19.59
N ARG A 64 21.82 9.99 19.20
CA ARG A 64 21.16 11.32 19.10
C ARG A 64 21.97 12.32 18.25
N ALA A 65 22.27 13.51 18.80
CA ALA A 65 22.97 14.61 18.12
C ALA A 65 22.20 15.13 16.88
N ASP A 66 20.87 15.18 16.96
CA ASP A 66 19.97 15.66 15.89
C ASP A 66 20.05 17.18 15.69
N ALA A 67 19.82 17.61 14.45
CA ALA A 67 19.79 19.01 14.02
C ALA A 67 18.42 19.43 13.46
N PHE A 68 17.94 20.59 13.89
CA PHE A 68 16.69 21.20 13.43
C PHE A 68 16.96 22.60 12.90
N VAL A 69 16.55 22.88 11.67
CA VAL A 69 16.75 24.18 11.01
C VAL A 69 15.48 25.00 11.09
N ASN A 70 15.59 26.24 11.58
CA ASN A 70 14.53 27.24 11.52
C ASN A 70 14.94 28.33 10.51
N LYS A 71 14.28 28.33 9.35
CA LYS A 71 14.60 29.24 8.23
C LYS A 71 14.21 30.68 8.51
N ASP A 72 13.15 30.92 9.28
CA ASP A 72 12.63 32.26 9.56
C ASP A 72 13.57 33.03 10.50
N THR A 73 14.11 32.32 11.50
CA THR A 73 15.02 32.91 12.50
C THR A 73 16.51 32.73 12.16
N GLN A 74 16.83 32.04 11.06
CA GLN A 74 18.19 31.69 10.66
C GLN A 74 18.98 30.96 11.77
N THR A 75 18.31 30.05 12.48
CA THR A 75 18.91 29.27 13.57
C THR A 75 18.95 27.76 13.27
N VAL A 76 19.95 27.09 13.84
CA VAL A 76 20.05 25.61 13.83
C VAL A 76 20.16 25.13 15.27
N THR A 77 19.16 24.38 15.73
CA THR A 77 19.16 23.75 17.05
C THR A 77 19.76 22.36 16.96
N LEU A 78 20.78 22.09 17.77
CA LEU A 78 21.52 20.85 17.85
C LEU A 78 21.29 20.22 19.22
N THR A 79 20.89 18.95 19.25
CA THR A 79 20.65 18.23 20.50
C THR A 79 21.92 17.63 21.08
N ASP A 80 21.86 17.20 22.34
CA ASP A 80 22.90 16.40 22.95
C ASP A 80 23.01 15.02 22.29
N GLY A 81 24.18 14.42 22.36
CA GLY A 81 24.41 13.09 21.80
C GLY A 81 25.85 12.61 21.93
N LYS A 82 26.18 11.58 21.15
CA LYS A 82 27.52 10.99 21.08
C LYS A 82 27.98 10.92 19.63
N ILE A 83 29.21 11.38 19.37
CA ILE A 83 29.79 11.47 18.03
C ILE A 83 31.16 10.79 18.05
N TYR A 84 31.43 10.00 17.01
CA TYR A 84 32.72 9.35 16.81
C TYR A 84 33.73 10.33 16.21
N ILE A 85 34.79 10.62 16.96
CA ILE A 85 35.88 11.55 16.61
C ILE A 85 37.21 11.02 17.12
N ALA A 86 38.24 11.10 16.28
CA ALA A 86 39.63 10.78 16.59
C ALA A 86 39.87 9.38 17.19
N GLY A 87 39.03 8.41 16.80
CA GLY A 87 39.12 7.03 17.30
C GLY A 87 38.29 6.73 18.55
N ASP A 88 37.51 7.68 19.04
CA ASP A 88 36.73 7.52 20.27
C ASP A 88 35.32 8.11 20.11
N ILE A 89 34.43 7.79 21.05
CA ILE A 89 33.04 8.26 21.08
C ILE A 89 32.92 9.33 22.16
N PHE A 90 32.78 10.58 21.73
CA PHE A 90 32.68 11.72 22.63
C PHE A 90 31.23 12.16 22.83
N PRO A 91 30.83 12.51 24.06
CA PRO A 91 29.58 13.23 24.28
C PRO A 91 29.67 14.66 23.75
N VAL A 92 28.57 15.18 23.21
CA VAL A 92 28.39 16.58 22.84
C VAL A 92 27.13 17.12 23.51
N SER A 93 27.21 18.31 24.08
CA SER A 93 26.05 18.99 24.69
C SER A 93 25.18 19.63 23.62
N ASN A 94 23.91 19.91 23.94
CA ASN A 94 23.04 20.65 23.03
C ASN A 94 23.56 22.08 22.78
N ALA A 95 23.22 22.65 21.64
CA ALA A 95 23.60 24.01 21.27
C ALA A 95 22.59 24.61 20.29
N VAL A 96 22.55 25.94 20.22
CA VAL A 96 21.83 26.68 19.18
C VAL A 96 22.83 27.52 18.43
N LEU A 97 22.95 27.28 17.13
CA LEU A 97 23.75 28.12 16.23
C LEU A 97 22.85 29.23 15.69
N GLU A 98 23.24 30.47 15.93
CA GLU A 98 22.53 31.67 15.48
C GLU A 98 23.19 32.26 14.23
N ASN A 99 22.45 33.08 13.48
CA ASN A 99 22.93 33.78 12.28
C ASN A 99 23.55 32.85 11.23
N VAL A 100 22.93 31.68 11.04
CA VAL A 100 23.39 30.66 10.10
C VAL A 100 22.94 31.03 8.68
N SER A 101 23.89 31.14 7.74
CA SER A 101 23.56 31.43 6.33
C SER A 101 22.70 30.31 5.73
N MET A 102 21.47 30.66 5.35
CA MET A 102 20.52 29.73 4.72
C MET A 102 20.67 29.65 3.19
N ILE A 103 21.71 30.29 2.63
CA ILE A 103 21.99 30.30 1.19
C ILE A 103 23.38 29.70 0.96
N GLY A 104 23.49 28.82 -0.04
CA GLY A 104 24.72 28.14 -0.39
C GLY A 104 24.97 26.90 0.47
N ARG A 105 26.21 26.39 0.39
CA ARG A 105 26.66 25.20 1.11
C ARG A 105 27.39 25.62 2.39
N LEU A 106 26.97 25.07 3.52
CA LEU A 106 27.58 25.30 4.83
C LEU A 106 27.82 23.96 5.55
N GLU A 107 28.99 23.83 6.19
CA GLU A 107 29.34 22.68 7.02
C GLU A 107 29.08 23.02 8.49
N ILE A 108 28.23 22.22 9.12
CA ILE A 108 27.95 22.26 10.56
C ILE A 108 28.60 21.02 11.17
N GLY A 109 29.29 21.18 12.28
CA GLY A 109 30.05 20.09 12.87
C GLY A 109 30.43 20.35 14.31
N VAL A 110 31.41 19.62 14.78
CA VAL A 110 31.95 19.76 16.14
C VAL A 110 33.42 20.15 16.08
N LYS A 111 33.85 20.95 17.05
CA LYS A 111 35.27 21.20 17.31
C LYS A 111 35.74 20.36 18.49
N LEU A 112 36.78 19.57 18.28
CA LEU A 112 37.49 18.87 19.34
C LEU A 112 38.44 19.84 20.03
N GLN A 113 38.10 20.17 21.28
CA GLN A 113 38.90 21.04 22.14
C GLN A 113 39.68 20.19 23.11
N LYS A 114 41.01 20.31 23.09
CA LYS A 114 41.91 19.62 24.00
C LYS A 114 42.49 20.61 25.00
N LYS A 115 42.62 20.17 26.24
CA LYS A 115 43.33 20.87 27.32
C LYS A 115 44.29 19.89 27.98
N TRP A 116 45.44 20.40 28.43
CA TRP A 116 46.41 19.63 29.21
C TRP A 116 46.43 20.16 30.63
N VAL A 117 46.05 19.31 31.58
CA VAL A 117 46.00 19.59 33.02
C VAL A 117 47.33 19.17 33.63
N THR A 118 48.04 20.11 34.24
CA THR A 118 49.34 19.86 34.90
C THR A 118 49.18 19.82 36.42
N TYR A 119 50.27 19.57 37.14
CA TYR A 119 50.30 19.64 38.61
C TYR A 119 49.91 21.02 39.16
N GLU A 120 50.00 22.08 38.35
CA GLU A 120 49.62 23.44 38.73
C GLU A 120 48.09 23.59 38.77
N ASP A 121 47.38 22.85 37.91
CA ASP A 121 45.92 22.78 37.90
C ASP A 121 45.40 21.72 38.90
N ASP A 122 46.11 20.58 39.01
CA ASP A 122 45.72 19.42 39.82
C ASP A 122 46.92 18.90 40.65
N PRO A 123 47.03 19.31 41.93
CA PRO A 123 48.12 18.89 42.81
C PRO A 123 48.22 17.38 43.04
N GLU A 124 47.18 16.59 42.75
CA GLU A 124 47.25 15.12 42.87
C GLU A 124 48.21 14.49 41.87
N LEU A 125 48.60 15.23 40.83
CA LEU A 125 49.59 14.82 39.83
C LEU A 125 51.04 14.90 40.32
N LEU A 126 51.29 15.37 41.54
CA LEU A 126 52.60 15.28 42.20
C LEU A 126 52.87 13.84 42.67
N GLY A 127 54.15 13.45 42.76
CA GLY A 127 54.48 12.13 43.29
C GLY A 127 54.05 11.97 44.74
N GLN A 128 53.20 10.98 44.99
CA GLN A 128 52.47 10.83 46.26
C GLN A 128 53.17 9.91 47.26
N VAL A 129 54.18 9.14 46.84
CA VAL A 129 54.78 8.09 47.66
C VAL A 129 55.92 8.66 48.51
N PRO A 130 55.77 8.71 49.85
CA PRO A 130 56.78 9.29 50.70
C PRO A 130 58.12 8.54 50.67
N GLY A 131 59.23 9.28 50.72
CA GLY A 131 60.59 8.76 50.72
C GLY A 131 61.12 8.32 49.35
N THR A 132 60.36 8.53 48.28
CA THR A 132 60.82 8.24 46.92
C THR A 132 61.45 9.47 46.27
N LEU A 133 62.31 9.26 45.27
CA LEU A 133 62.87 10.36 44.46
C LEU A 133 61.81 11.16 43.68
N ALA A 134 60.59 10.64 43.59
CA ALA A 134 59.48 11.29 42.90
C ALA A 134 58.56 12.06 43.86
N GLU A 135 58.73 11.93 45.18
CA GLU A 135 57.86 12.60 46.15
C GLU A 135 57.84 14.12 45.92
N GLY A 136 56.65 14.68 45.71
CA GLY A 136 56.48 16.11 45.45
C GLY A 136 56.96 16.60 44.08
N GLU A 137 57.46 15.72 43.22
CA GLU A 137 57.90 16.08 41.87
C GLU A 137 56.71 16.14 40.89
N PRO A 138 56.72 17.08 39.92
CA PRO A 138 55.72 17.17 38.85
C PRO A 138 55.57 15.88 38.02
N GLY A 139 54.36 15.31 38.02
CA GLY A 139 54.00 14.20 37.16
C GLY A 139 53.62 14.61 35.73
N ALA A 140 53.32 13.60 34.90
CA ALA A 140 52.86 13.81 33.54
C ALA A 140 51.47 14.49 33.52
N ALA A 141 51.27 15.43 32.60
CA ALA A 141 49.98 16.09 32.40
C ALA A 141 48.87 15.13 31.95
N ARG A 142 47.60 15.47 32.18
CA ARG A 142 46.43 14.76 31.66
C ARG A 142 45.85 15.51 30.47
N GLU A 143 45.66 14.82 29.35
CA GLU A 143 44.88 15.35 28.23
C GLU A 143 43.39 15.16 28.54
N THR A 144 42.64 16.25 28.56
CA THR A 144 41.18 16.26 28.60
C THR A 144 40.66 16.78 27.27
N ALA A 145 39.60 16.18 26.74
CA ALA A 145 39.03 16.61 25.47
C ALA A 145 37.49 16.69 25.55
N GLN A 146 36.92 17.64 24.82
CA GLN A 146 35.48 17.83 24.70
C GLN A 146 35.08 18.21 23.27
N LEU A 147 33.84 17.89 22.91
CA LEU A 147 33.23 18.34 21.67
C LEU A 147 32.30 19.52 21.94
N VAL A 148 32.40 20.54 21.08
CA VAL A 148 31.47 21.67 21.06
C VAL A 148 30.94 21.86 19.64
N TRP A 149 29.63 22.05 19.51
CA TRP A 149 29.02 22.38 18.23
C TRP A 149 29.55 23.70 17.68
N ALA A 150 29.87 23.70 16.39
CA ALA A 150 30.58 24.78 15.75
C ALA A 150 30.25 24.85 14.25
N LEU A 151 30.41 26.05 13.69
CA LEU A 151 30.56 26.22 12.25
C LEU A 151 32.04 26.10 11.89
N LYS A 152 32.34 25.64 10.68
CA LYS A 152 33.73 25.47 10.20
C LYS A 152 34.59 26.72 10.42
N GLU A 153 34.04 27.88 10.03
CA GLU A 153 34.71 29.17 10.05
C GLU A 153 34.44 29.98 11.33
N ASP A 154 33.89 29.37 12.39
CA ASP A 154 33.70 30.09 13.65
C ASP A 154 35.02 30.31 14.40
N ALA A 155 35.01 31.29 15.31
CA ALA A 155 36.17 31.68 16.09
C ALA A 155 36.52 30.71 17.24
N GLN A 156 35.73 29.64 17.44
CA GLN A 156 36.01 28.69 18.52
C GLN A 156 37.32 27.95 18.26
N GLN A 157 38.07 27.67 19.33
CA GLN A 157 39.29 26.87 19.24
C GLN A 157 38.95 25.38 19.05
N GLY A 158 39.90 24.63 18.51
CA GLY A 158 39.80 23.18 18.33
C GLY A 158 39.83 22.74 16.88
N THR A 159 39.99 21.44 16.67
CA THR A 159 39.99 20.84 15.34
C THR A 159 38.54 20.58 14.90
N PHE A 160 38.14 21.14 13.77
CA PHE A 160 36.78 21.00 13.24
C PHE A 160 36.59 19.66 12.51
N PHE A 161 35.46 19.02 12.78
CA PHE A 161 35.00 17.80 12.11
C PHE A 161 33.56 18.01 11.62
N PRO A 162 33.28 17.84 10.31
CA PRO A 162 31.94 18.03 9.78
C PRO A 162 31.00 16.91 10.23
N VAL A 163 29.75 17.26 10.54
CA VAL A 163 28.69 16.30 10.91
C VAL A 163 27.50 16.43 9.97
N TYR A 164 27.13 17.67 9.62
CA TYR A 164 26.03 17.98 8.71
C TYR A 164 26.49 18.91 7.59
N ILE A 165 25.81 18.76 6.45
CA ILE A 165 25.88 19.72 5.35
C ILE A 165 24.51 20.36 5.23
N LEU A 166 24.49 21.69 5.37
CA LEU A 166 23.33 22.52 5.12
C LEU A 166 23.47 23.11 3.70
N GLN A 167 22.47 22.91 2.86
CA GLN A 167 22.41 23.43 1.50
C GLN A 167 21.10 24.18 1.32
N ASP A 168 21.19 25.49 1.09
CA ASP A 168 20.01 26.35 0.83
C ASP A 168 18.90 26.19 1.90
N GLY A 169 19.32 26.07 3.16
CA GLY A 169 18.46 25.89 4.34
C GLY A 169 17.91 24.47 4.54
N VAL A 170 18.39 23.48 3.80
CA VAL A 170 17.99 22.07 3.92
C VAL A 170 19.20 21.23 4.37
N LEU A 171 19.02 20.36 5.36
CA LEU A 171 20.05 19.40 5.78
C LEU A 171 20.11 18.24 4.78
N ILE A 172 21.28 18.01 4.18
CA ILE A 172 21.45 17.05 3.08
C ILE A 172 21.51 15.58 3.55
N ASP A 173 21.88 15.32 4.80
CA ASP A 173 21.87 13.94 5.31
C ASP A 173 21.68 13.90 6.83
N GLN A 174 20.59 13.26 7.26
CA GLN A 174 20.21 13.07 8.66
C GLN A 174 20.36 11.62 9.11
N LYS A 175 20.96 10.75 8.29
CA LYS A 175 21.12 9.34 8.67
C LYS A 175 22.52 9.15 9.24
N SER A 176 22.61 8.83 10.54
CA SER A 176 23.83 8.27 11.11
C SER A 176 24.24 7.06 10.27
N PRO A 177 25.44 7.02 9.68
CA PRO A 177 25.98 5.78 9.16
C PRO A 177 26.01 4.79 10.31
N SER A 178 25.24 3.70 10.19
CA SER A 178 25.28 2.65 11.20
C SER A 178 26.66 2.02 11.14
N LEU A 179 27.34 1.94 12.29
CA LEU A 179 28.67 1.34 12.46
C LEU A 179 28.76 -0.11 11.92
N LEU A 180 27.61 -0.75 11.69
CA LEU A 180 27.48 -2.11 11.19
C LEU A 180 26.95 -2.20 9.76
N GLU A 181 26.67 -1.10 9.05
CA GLU A 181 26.18 -1.13 7.65
C GLU A 181 27.07 -1.94 6.71
N PRO A 182 28.42 -1.84 6.74
CA PRO A 182 29.27 -2.69 5.91
C PRO A 182 29.15 -4.19 6.24
N ALA A 183 29.05 -4.54 7.52
CA ALA A 183 28.86 -5.92 7.97
C ALA A 183 27.45 -6.45 7.61
N MET A 184 26.43 -5.61 7.75
CA MET A 184 25.05 -5.91 7.36
C MET A 184 24.92 -6.01 5.84
N GLN A 185 25.63 -5.20 5.05
CA GLN A 185 25.68 -5.31 3.59
C GLN A 185 26.39 -6.57 3.11
N ALA A 186 27.45 -7.00 3.81
CA ALA A 186 28.13 -8.27 3.51
C ALA A 186 27.21 -9.48 3.77
N ILE A 187 26.47 -9.48 4.90
CA ILE A 187 25.45 -10.49 5.20
C ILE A 187 24.29 -10.42 4.19
N ALA A 188 23.82 -9.21 3.86
CA ALA A 188 22.74 -8.99 2.90
C ALA A 188 23.12 -9.41 1.47
N THR A 189 24.41 -9.36 1.11
CA THR A 189 24.89 -9.84 -0.20
C THR A 189 24.75 -11.35 -0.32
N TYR A 190 24.97 -12.10 0.76
CA TYR A 190 24.76 -13.54 0.79
C TYR A 190 23.26 -13.90 0.69
N ASP A 191 22.40 -13.16 1.40
CA ASP A 191 20.96 -13.43 1.40
C ASP A 191 20.19 -12.88 0.18
N ARG A 192 20.74 -11.88 -0.54
CA ARG A 192 20.12 -11.36 -1.77
C ARG A 192 20.01 -12.43 -2.87
N ALA A 193 20.88 -13.44 -2.87
CA ALA A 193 20.81 -14.57 -3.79
C ALA A 193 19.56 -15.45 -3.58
N HIS A 194 18.98 -15.46 -2.37
CA HIS A 194 17.80 -16.26 -2.02
C HIS A 194 16.46 -15.53 -2.23
N GLY A 195 16.49 -14.27 -2.71
CA GLY A 195 15.30 -13.48 -2.98
C GLY A 195 14.54 -13.05 -1.71
N HIS A 196 13.25 -12.73 -1.85
CA HIS A 196 12.38 -12.33 -0.75
C HIS A 196 11.68 -13.55 -0.16
N TYR A 197 11.76 -13.74 1.16
CA TYR A 197 11.09 -14.85 1.83
C TYR A 197 10.63 -14.50 3.23
N ILE A 198 9.55 -15.15 3.68
CA ILE A 198 9.08 -15.06 5.06
C ILE A 198 9.90 -16.05 5.89
N VAL A 199 10.52 -15.56 6.96
CA VAL A 199 11.30 -16.39 7.90
C VAL A 199 10.34 -17.06 8.89
N SER A 200 9.42 -16.27 9.45
CA SER A 200 8.38 -16.75 10.37
C SER A 200 7.22 -15.76 10.44
N GLY A 201 6.02 -16.23 10.77
CA GLY A 201 4.85 -15.35 10.95
C GLY A 201 4.37 -14.71 9.64
N CYS A 202 4.04 -13.42 9.69
CA CYS A 202 3.56 -12.62 8.54
C CYS A 202 2.38 -13.24 7.77
N ARG A 203 1.57 -14.08 8.44
CA ARG A 203 0.38 -14.67 7.83
C ARG A 203 -0.69 -13.60 7.65
N VAL A 204 -1.27 -13.58 6.46
CA VAL A 204 -2.42 -12.73 6.12
C VAL A 204 -3.69 -13.50 6.39
N SER A 205 -4.65 -12.89 7.08
CA SER A 205 -5.98 -13.43 7.33
C SER A 205 -7.02 -12.36 7.03
N ALA A 206 -8.05 -12.72 6.27
CA ALA A 206 -9.18 -11.84 6.01
C ALA A 206 -10.05 -11.73 7.26
N LEU A 207 -10.29 -10.50 7.74
CA LEU A 207 -11.19 -10.22 8.87
C LEU A 207 -12.62 -9.91 8.41
N GLY A 208 -12.82 -9.63 7.11
CA GLY A 208 -14.11 -9.32 6.51
C GLY A 208 -14.21 -7.88 6.02
N GLN A 209 -15.41 -7.52 5.56
CA GLN A 209 -15.68 -6.19 5.00
C GLN A 209 -15.99 -5.17 6.09
N ASN A 210 -15.47 -3.95 5.93
CA ASN A 210 -15.76 -2.81 6.78
C ASN A 210 -15.79 -1.54 5.92
N ASN A 211 -16.91 -0.80 5.91
CA ASN A 211 -17.05 0.48 5.18
C ASN A 211 -16.61 0.45 3.70
N GLY A 212 -16.86 -0.65 2.98
CA GLY A 212 -16.47 -0.78 1.56
C GLY A 212 -15.00 -1.18 1.33
N CYS A 213 -14.24 -1.42 2.39
CA CYS A 213 -12.90 -1.99 2.34
C CYS A 213 -12.93 -3.44 2.82
N GLN A 214 -12.08 -4.27 2.22
CA GLN A 214 -11.75 -5.57 2.77
C GLN A 214 -10.63 -5.39 3.80
N VAL A 215 -10.88 -5.84 5.02
CA VAL A 215 -9.91 -5.73 6.11
C VAL A 215 -9.09 -7.02 6.20
N PHE A 216 -7.77 -6.85 6.22
CA PHE A 216 -6.81 -7.92 6.44
C PHE A 216 -6.07 -7.72 7.76
N SER A 217 -5.85 -8.82 8.48
CA SER A 217 -4.91 -8.90 9.60
C SER A 217 -3.65 -9.57 9.11
N ILE A 218 -2.52 -8.91 9.32
CA ILE A 218 -1.20 -9.42 8.95
C ILE A 218 -0.44 -9.63 10.26
N GLN A 219 -0.21 -10.89 10.63
CA GLN A 219 0.40 -11.26 11.91
C GLN A 219 1.81 -10.68 12.06
N GLU A 220 2.27 -10.56 13.31
CA GLU A 220 3.67 -10.37 13.63
C GLU A 220 4.55 -11.44 12.97
N GLY A 221 5.82 -11.11 12.75
CA GLY A 221 6.72 -12.01 12.04
C GLY A 221 7.99 -11.34 11.56
N GLU A 222 8.78 -12.13 10.86
CA GLU A 222 10.05 -11.71 10.30
C GLU A 222 10.11 -12.11 8.82
N ALA A 223 10.46 -11.16 7.97
CA ALA A 223 10.64 -11.38 6.54
C ALA A 223 12.01 -10.87 6.10
N ASN A 224 12.63 -11.59 5.18
CA ASN A 224 13.82 -11.13 4.48
C ASN A 224 13.39 -10.34 3.24
N ILE A 225 13.75 -9.07 3.21
CA ILE A 225 13.46 -8.17 2.11
C ILE A 225 14.79 -7.61 1.60
N ASN A 226 15.20 -8.08 0.42
CA ASN A 226 16.37 -7.59 -0.28
C ASN A 226 17.69 -7.78 0.48
N GLY A 227 17.78 -8.87 1.26
CA GLY A 227 18.92 -9.21 2.12
C GLY A 227 18.81 -8.67 3.55
N PHE A 228 17.77 -7.88 3.86
CA PHE A 228 17.57 -7.30 5.19
C PHE A 228 16.39 -7.97 5.91
N LYS A 229 16.63 -8.42 7.13
CA LYS A 229 15.59 -8.92 8.03
C LYS A 229 14.74 -7.76 8.53
N ARG A 230 13.45 -7.75 8.18
CA ARG A 230 12.44 -6.83 8.70
C ARG A 230 11.56 -7.58 9.69
N LYS A 231 11.54 -7.08 10.93
CA LYS A 231 10.75 -7.66 12.00
C LYS A 231 9.54 -6.78 12.28
N ARG A 232 8.38 -7.39 12.32
CA ARG A 232 7.13 -6.80 12.79
C ARG A 232 6.81 -7.39 14.16
N LEU A 233 6.62 -6.54 15.15
CA LEU A 233 6.41 -6.94 16.55
C LEU A 233 4.94 -7.17 16.93
N ALA A 234 4.01 -6.64 16.13
CA ALA A 234 2.58 -6.75 16.37
C ALA A 234 1.81 -6.90 15.05
N ALA A 235 0.63 -7.51 15.11
CA ALA A 235 -0.23 -7.62 13.94
C ALA A 235 -0.63 -6.24 13.40
N LEU A 236 -0.62 -6.11 12.07
CA LEU A 236 -1.06 -4.92 11.36
C LEU A 236 -2.44 -5.16 10.75
N ARG A 237 -3.33 -4.18 10.92
CA ARG A 237 -4.61 -4.12 10.21
C ARG A 237 -4.42 -3.31 8.94
N HIS A 238 -4.66 -3.92 7.78
CA HIS A 238 -4.63 -3.27 6.47
C HIS A 238 -6.03 -3.21 5.90
N GLU A 239 -6.43 -2.05 5.39
CA GLU A 239 -7.74 -1.85 4.77
C GLU A 239 -7.52 -1.57 3.28
N GLU A 240 -7.99 -2.49 2.44
CA GLU A 240 -7.90 -2.36 0.99
C GLU A 240 -9.28 -2.04 0.41
N PRO A 241 -9.44 -0.97 -0.38
CA PRO A 241 -10.70 -0.68 -1.05
C PRO A 241 -11.14 -1.83 -1.98
N GLU A 242 -12.38 -2.27 -1.85
CA GLU A 242 -12.94 -3.26 -2.78
C GLU A 242 -13.31 -2.59 -4.11
N ASP A 243 -12.42 -2.73 -5.09
CA ASP A 243 -12.67 -2.35 -6.47
C ASP A 243 -12.80 -3.60 -7.36
N PHE A 244 -13.86 -3.62 -8.18
CA PHE A 244 -14.20 -4.75 -9.02
C PHE A 244 -14.22 -4.30 -10.47
N SER A 245 -13.47 -5.00 -11.31
CA SER A 245 -13.74 -4.95 -12.74
C SER A 245 -15.08 -5.63 -13.02
N THR A 246 -15.92 -5.00 -13.82
CA THR A 246 -17.22 -5.52 -14.21
C THR A 246 -17.25 -5.84 -15.69
N ASN A 247 -18.08 -6.81 -16.08
CA ASN A 247 -18.43 -7.04 -17.47
C ASN A 247 -19.95 -6.97 -17.67
N VAL A 248 -20.39 -6.66 -18.88
CA VAL A 248 -21.80 -6.42 -19.23
C VAL A 248 -22.41 -7.68 -19.83
N VAL A 249 -23.62 -7.99 -19.39
CA VAL A 249 -24.54 -8.91 -20.07
C VAL A 249 -25.65 -8.06 -20.68
N PRO A 250 -25.63 -7.82 -22.01
CA PRO A 250 -26.51 -6.84 -22.63
C PRO A 250 -27.97 -7.29 -22.73
N SER A 251 -28.20 -8.60 -22.75
CA SER A 251 -29.54 -9.19 -22.84
C SER A 251 -29.50 -10.66 -22.43
N GLU A 252 -30.13 -10.97 -21.30
CA GLU A 252 -30.40 -12.33 -20.83
C GLU A 252 -31.92 -12.50 -20.69
N THR A 253 -32.46 -13.61 -21.20
CA THR A 253 -33.91 -13.82 -21.27
C THR A 253 -34.34 -15.03 -20.43
N HIS A 254 -35.37 -14.84 -19.60
CA HIS A 254 -35.98 -15.90 -18.79
C HIS A 254 -37.48 -15.98 -19.05
N ILE A 255 -38.06 -17.18 -19.10
CA ILE A 255 -39.49 -17.42 -19.33
C ILE A 255 -40.13 -17.96 -18.05
N PHE A 256 -41.32 -17.45 -17.72
CA PHE A 256 -42.13 -17.95 -16.61
C PHE A 256 -43.09 -19.03 -17.08
N ALA A 257 -42.69 -20.29 -17.11
CA ALA A 257 -43.57 -21.39 -17.49
C ALA A 257 -44.76 -21.57 -16.53
N PRO A 258 -45.88 -22.10 -17.04
CA PRO A 258 -46.94 -22.61 -16.19
C PRO A 258 -46.48 -23.82 -15.38
N GLN A 259 -47.02 -23.97 -14.17
CA GLN A 259 -46.79 -25.15 -13.33
C GLN A 259 -47.40 -26.39 -13.99
N THR A 260 -46.62 -27.15 -14.75
CA THR A 260 -46.94 -28.53 -15.08
C THR A 260 -46.60 -29.40 -13.88
N GLY A 261 -47.56 -30.19 -13.40
CA GLY A 261 -47.29 -31.22 -12.43
C GLY A 261 -46.23 -32.20 -12.97
N GLU A 262 -45.33 -32.58 -12.06
CA GLU A 262 -44.35 -33.66 -12.15
C GLU A 262 -42.91 -33.35 -12.63
N THR A 263 -42.00 -33.64 -11.68
CA THR A 263 -40.58 -34.00 -11.77
C THR A 263 -39.60 -33.06 -12.45
N SER A 264 -38.86 -32.37 -11.59
CA SER A 264 -37.57 -31.73 -11.82
C SER A 264 -36.56 -32.64 -12.51
N SER A 265 -36.29 -32.38 -13.78
CA SER A 265 -35.01 -32.69 -14.43
C SER A 265 -34.42 -31.36 -14.91
N GLN A 266 -33.80 -30.65 -13.97
CA GLN A 266 -32.94 -29.53 -14.27
C GLN A 266 -31.64 -30.11 -14.83
N SER A 267 -31.41 -29.96 -16.13
CA SER A 267 -30.16 -30.35 -16.79
C SER A 267 -29.08 -29.33 -16.42
N ASP A 268 -28.46 -29.53 -15.26
CA ASP A 268 -27.28 -28.78 -14.84
C ASP A 268 -26.08 -29.21 -15.70
N ILE A 269 -25.82 -28.48 -16.79
CA ILE A 269 -24.52 -28.52 -17.47
C ILE A 269 -23.68 -27.38 -16.88
N HIS A 270 -23.26 -27.53 -15.62
CA HIS A 270 -22.36 -26.58 -14.98
C HIS A 270 -20.90 -26.99 -15.20
N SER A 271 -20.16 -26.19 -15.96
CA SER A 271 -18.72 -26.04 -15.80
C SER A 271 -18.46 -25.34 -14.47
N ALA A 272 -18.21 -26.11 -13.42
CA ALA A 272 -17.70 -25.60 -12.15
C ALA A 272 -16.28 -25.04 -12.34
N PRO A 273 -15.90 -23.90 -11.72
CA PRO A 273 -14.49 -23.64 -11.50
C PRO A 273 -14.01 -24.60 -10.40
N ALA A 274 -13.21 -25.59 -10.80
CA ALA A 274 -12.49 -26.44 -9.87
C ALA A 274 -11.45 -25.61 -9.11
N ASN A 275 -11.60 -25.55 -7.79
CA ASN A 275 -10.51 -25.18 -6.88
C ASN A 275 -9.48 -26.31 -6.88
N THR A 276 -8.62 -26.35 -7.89
CA THR A 276 -7.38 -27.13 -7.89
C THR A 276 -6.24 -26.21 -8.27
N ILE A 277 -5.34 -25.95 -7.32
CA ILE A 277 -4.07 -25.27 -7.57
C ILE A 277 -3.20 -26.26 -8.35
N THR A 278 -3.17 -26.12 -9.67
CA THR A 278 -2.22 -26.78 -10.55
C THR A 278 -1.18 -25.75 -10.97
N PHE A 279 0.09 -25.97 -10.62
CA PHE A 279 1.20 -25.22 -11.21
C PHE A 279 1.27 -25.57 -12.69
N LEU A 280 1.02 -24.60 -13.56
CA LEU A 280 1.25 -24.70 -15.01
C LEU A 280 2.13 -23.54 -15.44
N THR A 281 3.36 -23.91 -15.81
CA THR A 281 4.26 -23.14 -16.66
C THR A 281 3.67 -23.09 -18.07
N ASP A 282 3.75 -21.90 -18.68
CA ASP A 282 3.41 -21.53 -20.06
C ASP A 282 2.03 -20.87 -20.27
N PHE A 283 2.11 -19.56 -20.51
CA PHE A 283 1.02 -18.64 -20.82
C PHE A 283 0.91 -18.48 -22.33
N ASN A 284 -0.25 -18.79 -22.91
CA ASN A 284 -0.56 -18.47 -24.32
C ASN A 284 -1.66 -17.39 -24.37
N PRO A 285 -1.36 -16.15 -24.84
CA PRO A 285 -2.32 -15.06 -24.88
C PRO A 285 -3.00 -15.01 -26.25
N SER A 286 -4.02 -15.83 -26.47
CA SER A 286 -4.99 -15.61 -27.56
C SER A 286 -6.27 -16.38 -27.29
N ALA A 287 -7.20 -15.74 -26.59
CA ALA A 287 -8.60 -16.16 -26.58
C ALA A 287 -9.44 -14.97 -27.04
N THR A 288 -9.77 -14.97 -28.33
CA THR A 288 -10.73 -14.06 -28.95
C THR A 288 -12.10 -14.32 -28.33
N ILE A 289 -12.76 -13.24 -27.86
CA ILE A 289 -14.05 -13.30 -27.19
C ILE A 289 -15.14 -13.52 -28.25
N HIS A 290 -15.66 -14.75 -28.34
CA HIS A 290 -16.86 -15.03 -29.12
C HIS A 290 -18.08 -14.49 -28.38
N ALA A 291 -18.97 -13.79 -29.11
CA ALA A 291 -20.28 -13.39 -28.62
C ALA A 291 -21.04 -14.60 -28.08
N THR A 292 -21.51 -14.51 -26.84
CA THR A 292 -22.21 -15.59 -26.14
C THR A 292 -23.62 -15.77 -26.71
N PRO A 293 -24.06 -17.01 -27.01
CA PRO A 293 -25.40 -17.28 -27.53
C PRO A 293 -26.51 -16.94 -26.52
N GLU A 294 -27.65 -16.50 -27.04
CA GLU A 294 -28.88 -16.24 -26.27
C GLU A 294 -29.46 -17.56 -25.72
N GLU A 295 -29.08 -17.97 -24.50
CA GLU A 295 -29.71 -19.12 -23.85
C GLU A 295 -30.92 -18.67 -23.02
N THR A 296 -32.09 -19.27 -23.29
CA THR A 296 -33.34 -18.95 -22.60
C THR A 296 -33.61 -19.96 -21.48
N HIS A 297 -33.73 -19.49 -20.24
CA HIS A 297 -34.09 -20.35 -19.11
C HIS A 297 -35.60 -20.34 -18.81
N ILE A 298 -36.16 -21.49 -18.47
CA ILE A 298 -37.59 -21.67 -18.15
C ILE A 298 -37.76 -21.90 -16.64
N PHE A 299 -38.63 -21.12 -15.99
CA PHE A 299 -38.89 -21.19 -14.55
C PHE A 299 -40.39 -21.34 -14.25
N SER A 300 -40.72 -22.15 -13.24
CA SER A 300 -42.11 -22.35 -12.81
C SER A 300 -42.36 -21.70 -11.44
N PRO A 301 -43.26 -20.70 -11.32
CA PRO A 301 -43.51 -19.98 -10.06
C PRO A 301 -44.31 -20.85 -9.07
N GLN A 302 -44.06 -20.74 -7.78
CA GLN A 302 -44.82 -21.49 -6.77
C GLN A 302 -46.31 -21.08 -6.71
N LYS A 303 -47.19 -22.07 -6.50
CA LYS A 303 -48.66 -21.91 -6.52
C LYS A 303 -49.13 -20.71 -5.69
N GLY A 304 -49.84 -19.78 -6.33
CA GLY A 304 -50.48 -18.63 -5.69
C GLY A 304 -49.60 -17.39 -5.50
N LYS A 305 -48.33 -17.39 -5.95
CA LYS A 305 -47.44 -16.22 -5.91
C LYS A 305 -47.37 -15.53 -7.28
N THR A 306 -47.45 -14.20 -7.29
CA THR A 306 -47.27 -13.34 -8.47
C THR A 306 -45.83 -12.84 -8.65
N SER A 307 -44.92 -13.38 -7.83
CA SER A 307 -43.50 -13.04 -7.78
C SER A 307 -42.69 -14.17 -8.41
N PHE A 308 -41.71 -13.80 -9.22
CA PHE A 308 -40.83 -14.69 -9.97
C PHE A 308 -39.39 -14.40 -9.56
N THR A 309 -38.68 -15.44 -9.16
CA THR A 309 -37.23 -15.37 -8.87
C THR A 309 -36.51 -16.22 -9.89
N PHE A 310 -35.48 -15.66 -10.52
CA PHE A 310 -34.62 -16.37 -11.46
C PHE A 310 -33.16 -16.11 -11.13
N LYS A 311 -32.31 -17.08 -11.49
CA LYS A 311 -30.85 -16.97 -11.37
C LYS A 311 -30.29 -16.37 -12.65
N THR A 312 -29.34 -15.44 -12.50
CA THR A 312 -28.56 -14.92 -13.62
C THR A 312 -27.46 -15.89 -14.03
N TYR A 313 -27.08 -15.94 -15.31
CA TYR A 313 -25.97 -16.79 -15.78
C TYR A 313 -24.64 -16.43 -15.12
N TYR A 314 -24.37 -15.13 -15.00
CA TYR A 314 -23.14 -14.63 -14.41
C TYR A 314 -23.43 -13.96 -13.08
N ALA A 315 -22.50 -14.16 -12.15
CA ALA A 315 -22.57 -13.66 -10.79
C ALA A 315 -21.15 -13.46 -10.25
N PRO A 316 -20.95 -12.60 -9.24
CA PRO A 316 -21.96 -11.79 -8.54
C PRO A 316 -22.53 -10.65 -9.38
N ILE A 317 -23.84 -10.41 -9.30
CA ILE A 317 -24.48 -9.22 -9.90
C ILE A 317 -23.85 -7.96 -9.28
N ALA A 318 -23.38 -7.05 -10.13
CA ALA A 318 -22.83 -5.76 -9.73
C ALA A 318 -23.89 -4.66 -9.79
N ASP A 319 -24.59 -4.54 -10.92
CA ASP A 319 -25.67 -3.57 -11.12
C ASP A 319 -26.68 -4.05 -12.17
N ILE A 320 -27.94 -3.67 -12.04
CA ILE A 320 -28.99 -3.98 -13.02
C ILE A 320 -29.23 -2.74 -13.89
N GLN A 321 -28.93 -2.86 -15.18
CA GLN A 321 -29.07 -1.76 -16.13
C GLN A 321 -30.50 -1.63 -16.66
N SER A 322 -31.18 -2.76 -16.92
CA SER A 322 -32.56 -2.76 -17.41
C SER A 322 -33.26 -4.08 -17.14
N LEU A 323 -34.57 -4.02 -16.86
CA LEU A 323 -35.46 -5.18 -16.77
C LEU A 323 -36.72 -4.89 -17.58
N LEU A 324 -36.95 -5.66 -18.65
CA LEU A 324 -38.17 -5.62 -19.45
C LEU A 324 -39.01 -6.85 -19.16
N LEU A 325 -40.09 -6.66 -18.42
CA LEU A 325 -40.98 -7.71 -17.96
C LEU A 325 -42.24 -7.77 -18.83
N THR A 326 -42.57 -8.95 -19.37
CA THR A 326 -43.85 -9.17 -20.04
C THR A 326 -44.97 -9.24 -19.01
N LYS A 327 -45.89 -8.27 -19.07
CA LYS A 327 -47.09 -8.17 -18.23
C LYS A 327 -48.34 -8.36 -19.08
N GLU A 328 -49.44 -8.75 -18.44
CA GLU A 328 -50.75 -8.91 -19.07
C GLU A 328 -51.76 -7.96 -18.42
N LYS A 329 -52.59 -7.34 -19.23
CA LYS A 329 -53.58 -6.36 -18.75
C LYS A 329 -54.80 -6.39 -19.64
N THR A 330 -55.96 -6.11 -19.03
CA THR A 330 -57.23 -5.89 -19.74
C THR A 330 -57.64 -4.43 -19.62
N VAL A 331 -57.94 -3.78 -20.74
CA VAL A 331 -58.42 -2.40 -20.80
C VAL A 331 -59.66 -2.28 -21.67
N ASN A 332 -60.41 -1.20 -21.51
CA ASN A 332 -61.44 -0.81 -22.46
C ASN A 332 -60.80 0.10 -23.52
N VAL A 333 -61.04 -0.20 -24.80
CA VAL A 333 -60.60 0.59 -25.96
C VAL A 333 -61.84 1.12 -26.67
N THR A 334 -61.77 2.34 -27.18
CA THR A 334 -62.84 2.95 -27.99
C THR A 334 -62.57 2.69 -29.47
N ARG A 335 -63.56 2.17 -30.20
CA ARG A 335 -63.47 1.95 -31.65
C ARG A 335 -63.47 3.29 -32.38
N GLY A 336 -62.44 3.54 -33.20
CA GLY A 336 -62.32 4.73 -34.03
C GLY A 336 -63.49 4.94 -34.99
N ALA A 337 -63.74 6.20 -35.37
CA ALA A 337 -64.88 6.63 -36.20
C ALA A 337 -64.83 6.12 -37.66
N VAL A 338 -63.70 5.56 -38.09
CA VAL A 338 -63.45 5.13 -39.47
C VAL A 338 -63.37 3.59 -39.49
N ALA A 339 -64.18 2.95 -40.34
CA ALA A 339 -64.11 1.52 -40.63
C ALA A 339 -62.75 1.14 -41.23
N ALA A 340 -62.29 -0.11 -41.03
CA ALA A 340 -60.94 -0.55 -41.40
C ALA A 340 -59.81 0.33 -40.80
N GLY A 341 -60.10 0.95 -39.65
CA GLY A 341 -59.21 1.88 -38.96
C GLY A 341 -58.26 1.17 -37.99
N ARG A 342 -57.42 1.96 -37.31
CA ARG A 342 -56.52 1.46 -36.25
C ARG A 342 -56.89 2.04 -34.91
N ASP A 343 -56.95 1.19 -33.89
CA ASP A 343 -57.16 1.62 -32.52
C ASP A 343 -55.89 1.36 -31.70
N GLY A 344 -55.46 2.37 -30.93
CA GLY A 344 -54.32 2.26 -30.03
C GLY A 344 -54.72 1.74 -28.65
N VAL A 345 -53.79 1.03 -28.00
CA VAL A 345 -53.90 0.70 -26.57
C VAL A 345 -53.04 1.66 -25.73
N PRO A 346 -53.30 1.77 -24.41
CA PRO A 346 -52.59 2.71 -23.52
C PRO A 346 -51.09 2.43 -23.38
N ASP A 347 -50.70 1.16 -23.37
CA ASP A 347 -49.31 0.72 -23.18
C ASP A 347 -48.57 0.61 -24.52
N LYS A 348 -47.24 0.67 -24.48
CA LYS A 348 -46.34 0.50 -25.65
C LYS A 348 -45.60 -0.83 -25.57
N SER A 349 -44.89 -1.18 -26.64
CA SER A 349 -44.16 -2.46 -26.72
C SER A 349 -45.10 -3.65 -26.54
N ILE A 350 -46.25 -3.59 -27.23
CA ILE A 350 -47.23 -4.66 -27.22
C ILE A 350 -46.60 -5.89 -27.88
N THR A 351 -46.62 -7.02 -27.19
CA THR A 351 -46.07 -8.28 -27.71
C THR A 351 -47.17 -9.12 -28.36
N SER A 352 -48.37 -9.17 -27.78
CA SER A 352 -49.51 -9.90 -28.36
C SER A 352 -50.86 -9.39 -27.84
N PHE A 353 -51.92 -9.55 -28.65
CA PHE A 353 -53.31 -9.41 -28.21
C PHE A 353 -53.85 -10.79 -27.84
N ILE A 354 -54.18 -10.99 -26.57
CA ILE A 354 -54.62 -12.30 -26.04
C ILE A 354 -56.11 -12.51 -26.23
N LYS A 355 -56.91 -11.46 -26.01
CA LYS A 355 -58.38 -11.56 -26.11
C LYS A 355 -59.01 -10.21 -26.44
N VAL A 356 -59.79 -10.15 -27.52
CA VAL A 356 -60.50 -8.93 -27.94
C VAL A 356 -61.98 -9.24 -28.03
N VAL A 357 -62.80 -8.60 -27.18
CA VAL A 357 -64.23 -8.92 -27.08
C VAL A 357 -65.12 -7.69 -26.97
N GLN A 358 -66.28 -7.77 -27.61
CA GLN A 358 -67.39 -6.84 -27.41
C GLN A 358 -68.66 -7.64 -27.09
N GLY A 359 -69.18 -7.48 -25.87
CA GLY A 359 -70.28 -8.32 -25.38
C GLY A 359 -69.86 -9.81 -25.38
N SER A 360 -70.60 -10.65 -26.10
CA SER A 360 -70.30 -12.07 -26.29
C SER A 360 -69.47 -12.39 -27.54
N LYS A 361 -69.24 -11.40 -28.41
CA LYS A 361 -68.47 -11.57 -29.65
C LYS A 361 -66.97 -11.45 -29.34
N GLU A 362 -66.21 -12.46 -29.74
CA GLU A 362 -64.75 -12.43 -29.74
C GLU A 362 -64.24 -12.22 -31.17
N PHE A 363 -63.31 -11.28 -31.30
CA PHE A 363 -62.63 -10.97 -32.55
C PHE A 363 -61.27 -11.65 -32.55
N LYS A 364 -60.90 -12.26 -33.67
CA LYS A 364 -59.71 -13.09 -33.80
C LYS A 364 -58.64 -12.41 -34.63
N GLU A 365 -57.41 -12.39 -34.12
CA GLU A 365 -56.26 -11.93 -34.89
C GLU A 365 -56.05 -12.82 -36.13
N GLY A 366 -55.72 -12.21 -37.27
CA GLY A 366 -55.56 -12.86 -38.58
C GLY A 366 -56.87 -13.07 -39.35
N THR A 367 -58.03 -12.94 -38.70
CA THR A 367 -59.36 -13.01 -39.36
C THR A 367 -60.06 -11.66 -39.32
N ASP A 368 -60.24 -11.11 -38.12
CA ASP A 368 -61.01 -9.88 -37.86
C ASP A 368 -60.09 -8.66 -37.76
N PHE A 369 -58.91 -8.82 -37.18
CA PHE A 369 -57.89 -7.77 -37.08
C PHE A 369 -56.47 -8.31 -37.23
N LYS A 370 -55.48 -7.43 -37.37
CA LYS A 370 -54.06 -7.76 -37.26
C LYS A 370 -53.35 -6.78 -36.33
N LYS A 371 -52.30 -7.23 -35.63
CA LYS A 371 -51.42 -6.30 -34.92
C LYS A 371 -50.58 -5.50 -35.93
N THR A 372 -50.62 -4.18 -35.82
CA THR A 372 -49.68 -3.29 -36.54
C THR A 372 -49.00 -2.35 -35.55
N GLY A 373 -47.70 -2.57 -35.30
CA GLY A 373 -46.99 -1.87 -34.22
C GLY A 373 -47.65 -2.17 -32.86
N ASP A 374 -48.01 -1.10 -32.14
CA ASP A 374 -48.73 -1.17 -30.85
C ASP A 374 -50.25 -0.95 -31.00
N THR A 375 -50.80 -1.18 -32.19
CA THR A 375 -52.22 -0.92 -32.49
C THR A 375 -52.94 -2.16 -33.01
N ILE A 376 -54.25 -2.19 -32.80
CA ILE A 376 -55.18 -3.14 -33.40
C ILE A 376 -55.58 -2.56 -34.76
N ASP A 377 -55.19 -3.21 -35.84
CA ASP A 377 -55.51 -2.79 -37.21
C ASP A 377 -56.67 -3.63 -37.75
N TRP A 378 -57.81 -2.98 -37.95
CA TRP A 378 -59.05 -3.57 -38.42
C TRP A 378 -59.14 -3.66 -39.95
N ALA A 379 -58.07 -3.43 -40.71
CA ALA A 379 -58.10 -3.44 -42.17
C ALA A 379 -58.35 -4.83 -42.83
N LEU A 380 -58.66 -5.86 -42.05
CA LEU A 380 -59.08 -7.16 -42.57
C LEU A 380 -60.59 -7.13 -42.89
N VAL A 381 -61.06 -8.09 -43.70
CA VAL A 381 -62.47 -8.16 -44.15
C VAL A 381 -63.38 -8.85 -43.11
N GLY A 382 -62.86 -9.15 -41.91
CA GLY A 382 -63.63 -9.80 -40.84
C GLY A 382 -64.54 -8.83 -40.08
N ASP A 383 -65.03 -9.27 -38.93
CA ASP A 383 -65.95 -8.48 -38.12
C ASP A 383 -65.20 -7.38 -37.34
N GLU A 384 -65.83 -6.21 -37.17
CA GLU A 384 -65.28 -5.12 -36.36
C GLU A 384 -66.20 -4.79 -35.17
N PRO A 385 -65.66 -4.28 -34.05
CA PRO A 385 -66.45 -3.68 -32.99
C PRO A 385 -67.29 -2.52 -33.53
N LEU A 386 -68.44 -2.28 -32.90
CA LEU A 386 -69.33 -1.18 -33.30
C LEU A 386 -68.60 0.17 -33.23
N VAL A 387 -68.65 0.96 -34.30
CA VAL A 387 -68.00 2.27 -34.37
C VAL A 387 -68.46 3.20 -33.24
N GLY A 388 -67.52 3.89 -32.58
CA GLY A 388 -67.79 4.82 -31.47
C GLY A 388 -68.13 4.16 -30.13
N SER A 389 -68.19 2.82 -30.07
CA SER A 389 -68.43 2.07 -28.84
C SER A 389 -67.12 1.64 -28.17
N THR A 390 -67.21 1.04 -26.98
CA THR A 390 -66.07 0.46 -26.27
C THR A 390 -66.06 -1.07 -26.37
N TYR A 391 -64.86 -1.64 -26.39
CA TYR A 391 -64.62 -3.08 -26.37
C TYR A 391 -63.44 -3.40 -25.44
N LYS A 392 -63.39 -4.63 -24.93
CA LYS A 392 -62.35 -5.07 -23.99
C LYS A 392 -61.20 -5.73 -24.74
N VAL A 393 -60.00 -5.32 -24.41
CA VAL A 393 -58.75 -5.85 -24.98
C VAL A 393 -57.89 -6.35 -23.84
N THR A 394 -57.57 -7.64 -23.85
CA THR A 394 -56.54 -8.25 -23.02
C THR A 394 -55.30 -8.44 -23.89
N TYR A 395 -54.17 -7.89 -23.48
CA TYR A 395 -52.92 -7.95 -24.24
C TYR A 395 -51.73 -8.14 -23.32
N ARG A 396 -50.63 -8.61 -23.92
CA ARG A 396 -49.32 -8.65 -23.30
C ARG A 396 -48.44 -7.54 -23.84
N TYR A 397 -47.63 -6.97 -22.96
CA TYR A 397 -46.72 -5.88 -23.26
C TYR A 397 -45.46 -5.99 -22.41
N ARG A 398 -44.33 -5.51 -22.93
CA ARG A 398 -43.08 -5.43 -22.16
C ARG A 398 -43.02 -4.09 -21.45
N ALA A 399 -43.04 -4.13 -20.13
CA ALA A 399 -42.87 -2.96 -19.28
C ALA A 399 -41.47 -2.94 -18.70
N GLN A 400 -40.85 -1.76 -18.65
CA GLN A 400 -39.66 -1.57 -17.83
C GLN A 400 -40.06 -1.63 -16.35
N VAL A 401 -39.36 -2.45 -15.56
CA VAL A 401 -39.62 -2.64 -14.13
C VAL A 401 -38.34 -2.50 -13.32
N THR A 402 -38.48 -2.32 -12.02
CA THR A 402 -37.40 -2.46 -11.05
C THR A 402 -37.49 -3.84 -10.39
N ALA A 403 -36.36 -4.42 -9.99
CA ALA A 403 -36.36 -5.65 -9.19
C ALA A 403 -37.00 -5.41 -7.82
N ASP A 404 -37.80 -6.37 -7.34
CA ASP A 404 -38.31 -6.38 -5.98
C ASP A 404 -37.21 -6.74 -4.98
N LYS A 405 -36.30 -7.63 -5.38
CA LYS A 405 -35.13 -8.06 -4.60
C LYS A 405 -34.01 -8.51 -5.53
N VAL A 406 -32.78 -8.19 -5.16
CA VAL A 406 -31.57 -8.63 -5.85
C VAL A 406 -30.65 -9.29 -4.81
N THR A 407 -30.11 -10.45 -5.14
CA THR A 407 -29.00 -11.09 -4.41
C THR A 407 -27.78 -11.13 -5.33
N ALA A 408 -26.68 -11.73 -4.87
CA ALA A 408 -25.50 -11.90 -5.73
C ALA A 408 -25.77 -12.74 -6.99
N GLN A 409 -26.81 -13.58 -7.00
CA GLN A 409 -27.08 -14.53 -8.10
C GLN A 409 -28.52 -14.50 -8.60
N GLU A 410 -29.44 -13.84 -7.88
CA GLU A 410 -30.87 -13.96 -8.14
C GLU A 410 -31.54 -12.59 -8.20
N ILE A 411 -32.49 -12.48 -9.13
CA ILE A 411 -33.37 -11.33 -9.28
C ILE A 411 -34.81 -11.78 -9.05
N THR A 412 -35.55 -11.03 -8.24
CA THR A 412 -36.97 -11.24 -7.98
C THR A 412 -37.79 -10.09 -8.55
N VAL A 413 -38.86 -10.39 -9.27
CA VAL A 413 -39.79 -9.41 -9.88
C VAL A 413 -41.24 -9.85 -9.67
N SER A 414 -42.18 -8.91 -9.76
CA SER A 414 -43.60 -9.19 -9.58
C SER A 414 -44.48 -8.65 -10.70
N GLY A 415 -45.64 -9.29 -10.90
CA GLY A 415 -46.66 -8.86 -11.85
C GLY A 415 -46.35 -9.23 -13.31
N GLY A 416 -45.44 -10.18 -13.53
CA GLY A 416 -45.21 -10.80 -14.84
C GLY A 416 -46.39 -11.71 -15.23
N ALA A 417 -46.68 -11.78 -16.52
CA ALA A 417 -47.67 -12.70 -17.05
C ALA A 417 -47.14 -14.14 -17.03
N GLN A 418 -47.99 -15.10 -16.69
CA GLN A 418 -47.64 -16.51 -16.80
C GLN A 418 -47.43 -16.89 -18.27
N GLY A 419 -46.34 -17.60 -18.57
CA GLY A 419 -45.85 -17.86 -19.93
C GLY A 419 -45.20 -16.65 -20.61
N GLY A 420 -45.02 -15.54 -19.89
CA GLY A 420 -44.29 -14.36 -20.35
C GLY A 420 -42.79 -14.47 -20.07
N ASP A 421 -42.01 -13.64 -20.74
CA ASP A 421 -40.57 -13.49 -20.58
C ASP A 421 -40.20 -12.26 -19.73
N ILE A 422 -38.98 -12.30 -19.18
CA ILE A 422 -38.26 -11.13 -18.73
C ILE A 422 -36.91 -11.07 -19.46
N ILE A 423 -36.55 -9.89 -19.93
CA ILE A 423 -35.24 -9.60 -20.51
C ILE A 423 -34.49 -8.70 -19.52
N VAL A 424 -33.32 -9.14 -19.08
CA VAL A 424 -32.46 -8.38 -18.16
C VAL A 424 -31.15 -7.99 -18.83
N SER A 425 -30.74 -6.74 -18.61
CA SER A 425 -29.38 -6.29 -18.86
C SER A 425 -28.75 -5.92 -17.51
N TYR A 426 -27.56 -6.44 -17.24
CA TYR A 426 -26.87 -6.25 -15.95
C TYR A 426 -25.36 -6.34 -16.12
N THR A 427 -24.63 -5.88 -15.12
CA THR A 427 -23.19 -6.10 -14.99
C THR A 427 -22.91 -7.11 -13.90
N TYR A 428 -21.85 -7.90 -14.05
CA TYR A 428 -21.36 -8.81 -13.02
C TYR A 428 -19.91 -8.55 -12.67
N LYS A 429 -19.52 -8.87 -11.44
CA LYS A 429 -18.17 -8.71 -10.91
C LYS A 429 -17.26 -9.82 -11.44
N LEU A 430 -16.11 -9.45 -11.99
CA LEU A 430 -15.09 -10.41 -12.42
C LEU A 430 -14.26 -10.90 -11.22
N PRO A 431 -13.77 -12.16 -11.23
CA PRO A 431 -12.82 -12.63 -10.24
C PRO A 431 -11.56 -11.76 -10.21
N ARG A 432 -11.08 -11.42 -9.02
CA ARG A 432 -9.87 -10.63 -8.78
C ARG A 432 -8.89 -11.43 -7.92
N ILE A 433 -7.60 -11.29 -8.22
CA ILE A 433 -6.51 -11.83 -7.39
C ILE A 433 -5.71 -10.65 -6.87
N ASP A 434 -5.68 -10.52 -5.54
CA ASP A 434 -4.88 -9.50 -4.85
C ASP A 434 -3.58 -10.07 -4.31
N ARG A 435 -2.52 -9.25 -4.38
CA ARG A 435 -1.21 -9.58 -3.84
C ARG A 435 -0.83 -8.53 -2.80
N ILE A 436 -0.86 -8.94 -1.54
CA ILE A 436 -0.38 -8.12 -0.43
C ILE A 436 1.11 -8.41 -0.26
N GLY A 437 1.94 -7.42 -0.58
CA GLY A 437 3.39 -7.48 -0.48
C GLY A 437 3.90 -6.76 0.76
N LEU A 438 5.21 -6.84 0.98
CA LEU A 438 5.93 -5.94 1.89
C LEU A 438 6.98 -5.17 1.10
N ASN A 439 7.06 -3.87 1.33
CA ASN A 439 8.09 -3.02 0.73
C ASN A 439 9.43 -3.13 1.47
N THR A 440 10.45 -2.44 0.95
CA THR A 440 11.83 -2.47 1.51
C THR A 440 11.94 -1.97 2.96
N GLY A 441 10.96 -1.21 3.43
CA GLY A 441 10.82 -0.77 4.82
C GLY A 441 10.14 -1.78 5.74
N GLY A 442 9.52 -2.83 5.20
CA GLY A 442 8.70 -3.79 5.95
C GLY A 442 7.23 -3.34 6.14
N ASN A 443 6.83 -2.28 5.45
CA ASN A 443 5.43 -1.83 5.40
C ASN A 443 4.68 -2.60 4.29
N VAL A 444 3.36 -2.64 4.38
CA VAL A 444 2.46 -3.28 3.40
C VAL A 444 2.34 -2.43 2.16
#